data_AF-A0A0X3WTP7-F1
#
_entry.id   AF-A0A0X3WTP7-F1
#
_cell.length_a   1.000
_cell.length_b   1.000
_cell.length_c   1.000
_cell.angle_alpha   90.00
_cell.angle_beta   90.00
_cell.angle_gamma   90.00
#
_symmetry.space_group_name_H-M   'P 1'
#
loop_
_entity.id
_entity.type
_entity.pdbx_description
1 polymer ?
#
loop_
_entity_poly.entity_id
_entity_poly.type
_entity_poly.pdbx_seq_one_letter_code
_entity_poly.pdbx_strand_id
1 'polypeptide(L)'
;MEHITLLLGIVIVTALVFDFTNGFHDTANAMATTISTGALKPKTAVAMSAVLNLVGAFLSVEVAKTISGGIVNEDGLKTEVIFAALVGAILWNLLTWLVGLPSSSSHALFGGLIGAAVMSMGWSSINGGTVVTKILIPALAAPLVAGLAAMLATRLTYRIGRGTDTRATAKGYRVGQIASAGLVSLAHGTNDAQKTMGIITLALVTGGVLNPGANPPMWVIVSAGVAIALGTYLGGWRIIRTMGKGLTDLQPQQGFAAQTSAATVILASSHLGFSLSTTQSCSGAVMGAGLGRKGGVVRWSTATRMFVAWGLTLPAAGLVGAGAEFLTQQGPWGIAATATLLVAGSAVIWVLSRRNAVDHTNVTADEIRHDGDRANAEPVGVVTTAIAAVTPPPAGPVTTLDASSDDPVKATIAGPTTATTGAMADPARPATV
;
A
#
# COMPACT_ATOMS: atom_id res chain seq x y z
N MET A 1 -30.19 0.82 -28.53
CA MET A 1 -29.66 0.56 -27.18
C MET A 1 -29.78 -0.94 -26.96
N GLU A 2 -28.72 -1.68 -27.31
CA GLU A 2 -28.69 -3.12 -27.12
C GLU A 2 -28.85 -3.44 -25.62
N HIS A 3 -29.62 -4.48 -25.31
CA HIS A 3 -30.07 -4.76 -23.96
C HIS A 3 -28.89 -5.08 -23.04
N ILE A 4 -28.56 -4.17 -22.11
CA ILE A 4 -27.70 -4.49 -20.95
C ILE A 4 -28.36 -5.67 -20.24
N THR A 5 -27.67 -6.82 -20.24
CA THR A 5 -28.16 -7.98 -19.51
C THR A 5 -28.21 -7.68 -18.01
N LEU A 6 -29.11 -8.32 -17.28
CA LEU A 6 -29.21 -8.13 -15.83
C LEU A 6 -27.86 -8.33 -15.13
N LEU A 7 -27.11 -9.36 -15.55
CA LEU A 7 -25.78 -9.65 -15.03
C LEU A 7 -24.77 -8.53 -15.32
N LEU A 8 -24.75 -7.99 -16.53
CA LEU A 8 -23.87 -6.86 -16.88
C LEU A 8 -24.19 -5.63 -16.02
N GLY A 9 -25.48 -5.35 -15.79
CA GLY A 9 -25.90 -4.30 -14.86
C GLY A 9 -25.37 -4.53 -13.43
N ILE A 10 -25.47 -5.77 -12.93
CA ILE A 10 -24.92 -6.17 -11.62
C ILE A 10 -23.40 -5.97 -11.57
N VAL A 11 -22.67 -6.33 -12.62
CA VAL A 11 -21.21 -6.15 -12.68
C VAL A 11 -20.85 -4.67 -12.65
N ILE A 12 -21.55 -3.82 -13.40
CA ILE A 12 -21.32 -2.37 -13.39
C ILE A 12 -21.54 -1.81 -11.98
N VAL A 13 -22.65 -2.17 -11.33
CA VAL A 13 -22.92 -1.73 -9.94
C VAL A 13 -21.83 -2.24 -8.99
N THR A 14 -21.42 -3.49 -9.13
CA THR A 14 -20.37 -4.09 -8.30
C THR A 14 -19.02 -3.41 -8.50
N ALA A 15 -18.69 -3.03 -9.74
CA ALA A 15 -17.47 -2.27 -10.04
C ALA A 15 -17.50 -0.87 -9.41
N LEU A 16 -18.65 -0.19 -9.44
CA LEU A 16 -18.82 1.10 -8.76
C LEU A 16 -18.74 0.96 -7.24
N VAL A 17 -19.27 -0.12 -6.67
CA VAL A 17 -19.08 -0.45 -5.25
C VAL A 17 -17.61 -0.69 -4.94
N PHE A 18 -16.89 -1.44 -5.79
CA PHE A 18 -15.45 -1.60 -5.66
C PHE A 18 -14.72 -0.25 -5.66
N ASP A 19 -15.04 0.65 -6.59
CA ASP A 19 -14.40 1.96 -6.69
C ASP A 19 -14.69 2.85 -5.48
N PHE A 20 -15.92 2.80 -4.98
CA PHE A 20 -16.30 3.44 -3.74
C PHE A 20 -15.50 2.87 -2.56
N THR A 21 -15.37 1.54 -2.47
CA THR A 21 -14.58 0.91 -1.41
C THR A 21 -13.11 1.30 -1.50
N ASN A 22 -12.58 1.39 -2.73
CA ASN A 22 -11.23 1.82 -3.00
C ASN A 22 -10.99 3.27 -2.56
N GLY A 23 -11.91 4.17 -2.95
CA GLY A 23 -11.83 5.59 -2.59
C GLY A 23 -11.72 5.82 -1.09
N PHE A 24 -12.51 5.10 -0.29
CA PHE A 24 -12.46 5.23 1.17
C PHE A 24 -11.19 4.57 1.75
N HIS A 25 -10.81 3.38 1.24
CA HIS A 25 -9.63 2.63 1.69
C HIS A 25 -8.34 3.45 1.49
N ASP A 26 -8.18 4.03 0.30
CA ASP A 26 -6.96 4.70 -0.14
C ASP A 26 -6.95 6.21 0.17
N THR A 27 -7.99 6.73 0.83
CA THR A 27 -7.98 8.10 1.39
C THR A 27 -6.77 8.31 2.32
N ALA A 28 -6.35 7.26 3.02
CA ALA A 28 -5.19 7.30 3.90
C ALA A 28 -3.89 7.67 3.18
N ASN A 29 -3.74 7.26 1.93
CA ASN A 29 -2.51 7.49 1.15
C ASN A 29 -2.24 8.98 0.95
N ALA A 30 -3.29 9.76 0.71
CA ALA A 30 -3.18 11.21 0.53
C ALA A 30 -3.26 11.97 1.86
N MET A 31 -4.17 11.57 2.76
CA MET A 31 -4.58 12.43 3.88
C MET A 31 -3.99 12.06 5.24
N ALA A 32 -3.50 10.83 5.45
CA ALA A 32 -3.01 10.41 6.77
C ALA A 32 -1.87 11.30 7.26
N THR A 33 -0.91 11.61 6.40
CA THR A 33 0.24 12.48 6.70
C THR A 33 -0.19 13.93 6.96
N THR A 34 -1.16 14.45 6.20
CA THR A 34 -1.66 15.84 6.36
C THR A 34 -2.48 16.01 7.63
N ILE A 35 -3.21 14.95 8.03
CA ILE A 35 -3.99 14.93 9.27
C ILE A 35 -3.04 14.76 10.47
N SER A 36 -2.06 13.85 10.39
CA SER A 36 -1.15 13.58 11.52
C SER A 36 -0.19 14.74 11.81
N THR A 37 0.24 15.49 10.79
CA THR A 37 1.04 16.72 10.99
C THR A 37 0.21 17.91 11.47
N GLY A 38 -1.12 17.82 11.52
CA GLY A 38 -2.00 18.96 11.84
C GLY A 38 -2.10 20.01 10.73
N ALA A 39 -1.67 19.69 9.51
CA ALA A 39 -1.79 20.60 8.37
C ALA A 39 -3.25 20.88 7.99
N LEU A 40 -4.12 19.87 8.03
CA LEU A 40 -5.58 20.02 7.86
C LEU A 40 -6.35 19.27 8.94
N LYS A 41 -7.55 19.76 9.24
CA LYS A 41 -8.53 19.01 10.04
C LYS A 41 -9.05 17.80 9.23
N PRO A 42 -9.37 16.66 9.89
CA PRO A 42 -9.80 15.43 9.21
C PRO A 42 -10.90 15.62 8.16
N LYS A 43 -12.02 16.27 8.50
CA LYS A 43 -13.13 16.48 7.55
C LYS A 43 -12.76 17.36 6.36
N THR A 44 -11.97 18.41 6.59
CA THR A 44 -11.49 19.29 5.51
C THR A 44 -10.54 18.56 4.57
N ALA A 45 -9.67 17.71 5.13
CA ALA A 45 -8.73 16.90 4.37
C ALA A 45 -9.45 15.93 3.41
N VAL A 46 -10.41 15.15 3.92
CA VAL A 46 -11.16 14.19 3.07
C VAL A 46 -12.07 14.88 2.06
N ALA A 47 -12.63 16.05 2.38
CA ALA A 47 -13.41 16.84 1.43
C ALA A 47 -12.56 17.36 0.26
N MET A 48 -11.38 17.92 0.56
CA MET A 48 -10.43 18.34 -0.48
C MET A 48 -10.00 17.16 -1.34
N SER A 49 -9.69 16.02 -0.71
CA SER A 49 -9.27 14.80 -1.40
C SER A 49 -10.36 14.26 -2.33
N ALA A 50 -11.62 14.24 -1.89
CA ALA A 50 -12.75 13.79 -2.69
C ALA A 50 -12.95 14.63 -3.96
N VAL A 51 -12.88 15.97 -3.83
CA VAL A 51 -12.99 16.86 -5.00
C VAL A 51 -11.84 16.64 -5.98
N LEU A 52 -10.61 16.51 -5.49
CA LEU A 52 -9.45 16.31 -6.35
C LEU A 52 -9.41 14.90 -6.97
N ASN A 53 -9.90 13.88 -6.27
CA ASN A 53 -10.09 12.55 -6.86
C ASN A 53 -11.09 12.60 -8.00
N LEU A 54 -12.22 13.30 -7.81
CA LEU A 54 -13.21 13.49 -8.86
C LEU A 54 -12.59 14.17 -10.08
N VAL A 55 -11.85 15.27 -9.89
CA VAL A 55 -11.16 15.97 -10.99
C VAL A 55 -10.13 15.06 -11.67
N GLY A 56 -9.33 14.33 -10.88
CA GLY A 56 -8.30 13.41 -11.39
C GLY A 56 -8.88 12.33 -12.31
N ALA A 57 -10.09 11.85 -12.03
CA ALA A 57 -10.77 10.85 -12.87
C ALA A 57 -10.98 11.31 -14.33
N PHE A 58 -11.02 12.62 -14.60
CA PHE A 58 -11.19 13.16 -15.96
C PHE A 58 -9.87 13.44 -16.69
N LEU A 59 -8.71 13.28 -16.03
CA LEU A 59 -7.42 13.71 -16.59
C LEU A 59 -6.76 12.69 -17.52
N SER A 60 -7.14 11.41 -17.47
CA SER A 60 -6.54 10.37 -18.31
C SER A 60 -7.44 9.14 -18.41
N VAL A 61 -7.19 8.33 -19.44
CA VAL A 61 -7.84 7.03 -19.70
C VAL A 61 -6.83 5.92 -20.05
N GLU A 62 -5.53 6.18 -19.94
CA GLU A 62 -4.45 5.25 -20.34
C GLU A 62 -4.34 3.99 -19.45
N VAL A 63 -4.55 4.14 -18.14
CA VAL A 63 -4.58 3.01 -17.20
C VAL A 63 -5.80 2.13 -17.48
N ALA A 64 -6.95 2.74 -17.80
CA ALA A 64 -8.18 2.00 -18.13
C ALA A 64 -7.98 1.07 -19.34
N LYS A 65 -7.34 1.57 -20.40
CA LYS A 65 -6.96 0.79 -21.59
C LYS A 65 -6.06 -0.40 -21.27
N THR A 66 -5.12 -0.21 -20.34
CA THR A 66 -4.19 -1.27 -19.93
C THR A 66 -4.91 -2.38 -19.16
N ILE A 67 -5.92 -2.04 -18.34
CA ILE A 67 -6.72 -3.03 -17.63
C ILE A 67 -7.64 -3.79 -18.59
N SER A 68 -8.29 -3.10 -19.54
CA SER A 68 -9.27 -3.74 -20.41
C SER A 68 -8.65 -4.73 -21.40
N GLY A 69 -7.44 -4.48 -21.92
CA GLY A 69 -6.86 -5.33 -22.99
C GLY A 69 -5.52 -6.03 -22.70
N GLY A 70 -4.97 -5.90 -21.48
CA GLY A 70 -3.58 -6.32 -21.22
C GLY A 70 -3.39 -7.63 -20.45
N ILE A 71 -4.29 -7.97 -19.53
CA ILE A 71 -4.00 -8.91 -18.43
C ILE A 71 -4.57 -10.31 -18.69
N VAL A 72 -5.82 -10.36 -19.14
CA VAL A 72 -6.56 -11.60 -19.41
C VAL A 72 -6.90 -11.63 -20.89
N ASN A 73 -6.83 -12.81 -21.51
CA ASN A 73 -7.34 -13.00 -22.85
C ASN A 73 -8.86 -12.80 -22.85
N GLU A 74 -9.33 -11.86 -23.68
CA GLU A 74 -10.75 -11.54 -23.83
C GLU A 74 -11.52 -12.69 -24.50
N ASP A 75 -10.84 -13.53 -25.28
CA ASP A 75 -11.43 -14.67 -25.97
C ASP A 75 -11.95 -15.71 -24.96
N GLY A 76 -13.28 -15.84 -24.88
CA GLY A 76 -13.95 -16.76 -23.97
C GLY A 76 -14.16 -16.22 -22.55
N LEU A 77 -13.74 -14.98 -22.27
CA LEU A 77 -14.05 -14.31 -21.00
C LEU A 77 -15.55 -14.08 -20.91
N LYS A 78 -16.15 -14.38 -19.75
CA LYS A 78 -17.57 -14.17 -19.51
C LYS A 78 -17.80 -13.09 -18.45
N THR A 79 -18.99 -12.50 -18.45
CA THR A 79 -19.34 -11.41 -17.52
C THR A 79 -19.35 -11.91 -16.06
N GLU A 80 -19.68 -13.19 -15.85
CA GLU A 80 -19.64 -13.89 -14.57
C GLU A 80 -18.24 -13.91 -13.95
N VAL A 81 -17.20 -14.05 -14.78
CA VAL A 81 -15.79 -14.07 -14.33
C VAL A 81 -15.39 -12.71 -13.76
N ILE A 82 -15.82 -11.64 -14.43
CA ILE A 82 -15.56 -10.26 -13.99
C ILE A 82 -16.33 -9.98 -12.69
N PHE A 83 -17.56 -10.48 -12.56
CA PHE A 83 -18.31 -10.42 -11.31
C PHE A 83 -17.57 -11.09 -10.15
N ALA A 84 -17.13 -12.33 -10.35
CA ALA A 84 -16.37 -13.10 -9.36
C ALA A 84 -15.05 -12.41 -8.97
N ALA A 85 -14.34 -11.85 -9.95
CA ALA A 85 -13.12 -11.09 -9.73
C ALA A 85 -13.34 -9.89 -8.79
N LEU A 86 -14.40 -9.11 -9.04
CA LEU A 86 -14.77 -7.96 -8.21
C LEU A 86 -15.18 -8.37 -6.80
N VAL A 87 -15.88 -9.49 -6.64
CA VAL A 87 -16.23 -10.04 -5.32
C VAL A 87 -14.98 -10.33 -4.50
N GLY A 88 -13.99 -11.00 -5.11
CA GLY A 88 -12.69 -11.27 -4.47
C GLY A 88 -11.96 -10.00 -4.05
N ALA A 89 -11.92 -9.01 -4.93
CA ALA A 89 -11.28 -7.72 -4.67
C ALA A 89 -11.96 -6.94 -3.55
N ILE A 90 -13.30 -6.84 -3.56
CA ILE A 90 -14.09 -6.10 -2.56
C ILE A 90 -13.94 -6.75 -1.19
N LEU A 91 -14.16 -8.06 -1.08
CA LEU A 91 -14.10 -8.75 0.21
C LEU A 91 -12.71 -8.65 0.83
N TRP A 92 -11.65 -8.75 0.02
CA TRP A 92 -10.28 -8.55 0.50
C TRP A 92 -10.05 -7.11 0.98
N ASN A 93 -10.44 -6.09 0.20
CA ASN A 93 -10.31 -4.68 0.58
C ASN A 93 -11.07 -4.34 1.87
N LEU A 94 -12.28 -4.88 2.04
CA LEU A 94 -13.07 -4.68 3.26
C LEU A 94 -12.42 -5.37 4.46
N LEU A 95 -11.86 -6.57 4.27
CA LEU A 95 -11.17 -7.30 5.33
C LEU A 95 -9.92 -6.56 5.80
N THR A 96 -9.08 -6.10 4.88
CA THR A 96 -7.85 -5.35 5.21
C THR A 96 -8.18 -4.01 5.88
N TRP A 97 -9.24 -3.33 5.43
CA TRP A 97 -9.76 -2.16 6.13
C TRP A 97 -10.23 -2.45 7.55
N LEU A 98 -10.96 -3.56 7.77
CA LEU A 98 -11.43 -3.95 9.10
C LEU A 98 -10.28 -4.08 10.09
N VAL A 99 -9.19 -4.71 9.65
CA VAL A 99 -7.98 -4.86 10.47
C VAL A 99 -7.06 -3.63 10.43
N GLY A 100 -7.40 -2.60 9.67
CA GLY A 100 -6.64 -1.34 9.56
C GLY A 100 -5.29 -1.51 8.87
N LEU A 101 -5.12 -2.53 8.03
CA LEU A 101 -3.90 -2.78 7.27
C LEU A 101 -3.96 -2.05 5.93
N PRO A 102 -2.99 -1.17 5.60
CA PRO A 102 -2.93 -0.52 4.30
C PRO A 102 -2.52 -1.52 3.22
N SER A 103 -3.50 -2.12 2.55
CA SER A 103 -3.32 -2.97 1.36
C SER A 103 -3.44 -2.19 0.04
N SER A 104 -3.11 -2.85 -1.07
CA SER A 104 -3.26 -2.27 -2.40
C SER A 104 -4.54 -2.77 -3.08
N SER A 105 -5.50 -1.88 -3.30
CA SER A 105 -6.71 -2.20 -4.07
C SER A 105 -6.41 -2.63 -5.51
N SER A 106 -5.36 -2.08 -6.13
CA SER A 106 -4.89 -2.51 -7.46
C SER A 106 -4.54 -4.00 -7.47
N HIS A 107 -3.79 -4.47 -6.48
CA HIS A 107 -3.40 -5.87 -6.37
C HIS A 107 -4.56 -6.78 -5.97
N ALA A 108 -5.52 -6.27 -5.19
CA ALA A 108 -6.73 -7.01 -4.88
C ALA A 108 -7.57 -7.23 -6.14
N LEU A 109 -7.72 -6.19 -6.97
CA LEU A 109 -8.41 -6.27 -8.26
C LEU A 109 -7.72 -7.23 -9.22
N PHE A 110 -6.41 -7.10 -9.41
CA PHE A 110 -5.64 -7.99 -10.28
C PHE A 110 -5.62 -9.43 -9.76
N GLY A 111 -5.47 -9.60 -8.45
CA GLY A 111 -5.56 -10.91 -7.80
C GLY A 111 -6.90 -11.56 -8.09
N GLY A 112 -8.01 -10.87 -7.79
CA GLY A 112 -9.36 -11.35 -8.06
C GLY A 112 -9.58 -11.71 -9.53
N LEU A 113 -9.12 -10.85 -10.46
CA LEU A 113 -9.25 -11.09 -11.89
C LEU A 113 -8.44 -12.29 -12.36
N ILE A 114 -7.17 -12.40 -11.93
CA ILE A 114 -6.31 -13.55 -12.26
C ILE A 114 -6.92 -14.84 -11.69
N GLY A 115 -7.35 -14.83 -10.44
CA GLY A 115 -7.93 -16.00 -9.79
C GLY A 115 -9.22 -16.49 -10.46
N ALA A 116 -10.14 -15.57 -10.75
CA ALA A 116 -11.38 -15.90 -11.45
C ALA A 116 -11.09 -16.39 -12.88
N ALA A 117 -10.22 -15.72 -13.63
CA ALA A 117 -9.89 -16.13 -15.00
C ALA A 117 -9.18 -17.49 -15.04
N VAL A 118 -8.26 -17.78 -14.12
CA VAL A 118 -7.61 -19.10 -14.00
C VAL A 118 -8.63 -20.19 -13.65
N MET A 119 -9.59 -19.90 -12.77
CA MET A 119 -10.66 -20.84 -12.44
C MET A 119 -11.59 -21.12 -13.64
N SER A 120 -11.82 -20.11 -14.48
CA SER A 120 -12.76 -20.20 -15.62
C SER A 120 -12.14 -20.80 -16.88
N MET A 121 -10.92 -20.39 -17.21
CA MET A 121 -10.28 -20.63 -18.50
C MET A 121 -8.88 -21.26 -18.39
N GLY A 122 -8.41 -21.51 -17.16
CA GLY A 122 -7.07 -22.05 -16.90
C GLY A 122 -5.97 -21.00 -17.02
N TRP A 123 -4.73 -21.42 -16.73
CA TRP A 123 -3.55 -20.54 -16.71
C TRP A 123 -3.20 -19.92 -18.06
N SER A 124 -3.58 -20.54 -19.17
CA SER A 124 -3.37 -20.01 -20.53
C SER A 124 -4.15 -18.72 -20.81
N SER A 125 -5.17 -18.41 -20.00
CA SER A 125 -5.93 -17.16 -20.14
C SER A 125 -5.18 -15.93 -19.63
N ILE A 126 -4.08 -16.10 -18.88
CA ILE A 126 -3.33 -15.01 -18.27
C ILE A 126 -2.11 -14.67 -19.10
N ASN A 127 -1.96 -13.39 -19.46
CA ASN A 127 -0.72 -12.92 -20.06
C ASN A 127 0.35 -12.73 -18.97
N GLY A 128 1.09 -13.80 -18.68
CA GLY A 128 2.14 -13.79 -17.66
C GLY A 128 3.21 -12.70 -17.86
N GLY A 129 3.54 -12.39 -19.13
CA GLY A 129 4.46 -11.30 -19.46
C GLY A 129 3.91 -9.94 -19.04
N THR A 130 2.63 -9.66 -19.33
CA THR A 130 1.96 -8.44 -18.87
C THR A 130 1.87 -8.39 -17.35
N VAL A 131 1.50 -9.49 -16.69
CA VAL A 131 1.41 -9.53 -15.23
C VAL A 131 2.76 -9.20 -14.59
N VAL A 132 3.86 -9.78 -15.06
CA VAL A 132 5.19 -9.48 -14.52
C VAL A 132 5.57 -8.01 -14.78
N THR A 133 5.44 -7.55 -16.02
CA THR A 133 5.96 -6.23 -16.44
C THR A 133 5.10 -5.04 -16.02
N LYS A 134 3.78 -5.21 -15.96
CA LYS A 134 2.81 -4.13 -15.66
C LYS A 134 2.27 -4.17 -14.24
N ILE A 135 2.40 -5.30 -13.54
CA ILE A 135 1.88 -5.47 -12.16
C ILE A 135 3.04 -5.74 -11.18
N LEU A 136 3.74 -6.87 -11.30
CA LEU A 136 4.70 -7.30 -10.27
C LEU A 136 5.96 -6.41 -10.18
N ILE A 137 6.56 -6.07 -11.32
CA ILE A 137 7.75 -5.19 -11.34
C ILE A 137 7.38 -3.80 -10.79
N PRO A 138 6.34 -3.11 -11.28
CA PRO A 138 5.93 -1.83 -10.71
C PRO A 138 5.59 -1.90 -9.21
N ALA A 139 4.96 -2.98 -8.74
CA ALA A 139 4.63 -3.18 -7.33
C ALA A 139 5.86 -3.16 -6.40
N LEU A 140 6.98 -3.73 -6.86
CA LEU A 140 8.23 -3.73 -6.12
C LEU A 140 9.00 -2.42 -6.32
N ALA A 141 9.05 -1.92 -7.57
CA ALA A 141 9.86 -0.77 -7.93
C ALA A 141 9.30 0.54 -7.35
N ALA A 142 7.99 0.76 -7.39
CA ALA A 142 7.39 2.03 -6.97
C ALA A 142 7.61 2.43 -5.52
N PRO A 143 7.41 1.56 -4.49
CA PRO A 143 7.72 1.94 -3.12
C PRO A 143 9.19 2.29 -2.94
N LEU A 144 10.10 1.61 -3.65
CA LEU A 144 11.55 1.87 -3.59
C LEU A 144 11.91 3.20 -4.26
N VAL A 145 11.39 3.46 -5.47
CA VAL A 145 11.64 4.69 -6.22
C VAL A 145 11.04 5.89 -5.48
N ALA A 146 9.79 5.79 -5.03
CA ALA A 146 9.12 6.84 -4.26
C ALA A 146 9.83 7.08 -2.92
N GLY A 147 10.26 6.02 -2.24
CA GLY A 147 11.02 6.09 -0.99
C GLY A 147 12.39 6.74 -1.15
N LEU A 148 13.16 6.34 -2.17
CA LEU A 148 14.45 6.95 -2.45
C LEU A 148 14.30 8.43 -2.83
N ALA A 149 13.35 8.76 -3.71
CA ALA A 149 13.06 10.13 -4.09
C ALA A 149 12.69 10.98 -2.87
N ALA A 150 11.81 10.47 -2.00
CA ALA A 150 11.40 11.16 -0.78
C ALA A 150 12.55 11.32 0.22
N MET A 151 13.42 10.32 0.33
CA MET A 151 14.61 10.37 1.19
C MET A 151 15.58 11.46 0.72
N LEU A 152 15.87 11.52 -0.57
CA LEU A 152 16.75 12.52 -1.16
C LEU A 152 16.15 13.92 -1.08
N ALA A 153 14.86 14.06 -1.40
CA ALA A 153 14.13 15.32 -1.28
C ALA A 153 14.15 15.82 0.17
N THR A 154 13.89 14.94 1.14
CA THR A 154 13.95 15.29 2.57
C THR A 154 15.36 15.73 2.96
N ARG A 155 16.41 14.99 2.59
CA ARG A 155 17.81 15.38 2.88
C ARG A 155 18.14 16.75 2.29
N LEU A 156 17.69 17.02 1.08
CA LEU A 156 17.89 18.31 0.42
C LEU A 156 17.16 19.44 1.16
N THR A 157 15.88 19.25 1.49
CA THR A 157 15.08 20.23 2.24
C THR A 157 15.73 20.57 3.58
N TYR A 158 16.17 19.57 4.35
CA TYR A 158 16.86 19.81 5.62
C TYR A 158 18.26 20.40 5.46
N ARG A 159 18.95 20.16 4.34
CA ARG A 159 20.25 20.78 4.05
C ARG A 159 20.12 22.25 3.69
N ILE A 160 19.13 22.60 2.85
CA ILE A 160 18.86 23.98 2.44
C ILE A 160 18.31 24.80 3.61
N GLY A 161 17.44 24.21 4.45
CA GLY A 161 16.92 24.84 5.65
C GLY A 161 17.92 24.94 6.82
N ARG A 162 19.21 24.65 6.61
CA ARG A 162 20.22 24.83 7.66
C ARG A 162 20.42 26.31 7.93
N GLY A 163 20.14 26.72 9.16
CA GLY A 163 20.30 28.12 9.60
C GLY A 163 19.08 29.01 9.38
N THR A 164 17.96 28.46 8.90
CA THR A 164 16.69 29.20 8.85
C THR A 164 15.88 28.96 10.12
N ASP A 165 15.11 29.97 10.54
CA ASP A 165 14.20 29.82 11.67
C ASP A 165 13.06 28.85 11.29
N THR A 166 12.89 27.81 12.10
CA THR A 166 11.86 26.79 11.92
C THR A 166 10.46 27.38 12.08
N ARG A 167 10.28 28.42 12.91
CA ARG A 167 8.98 29.11 13.02
C ARG A 167 8.66 29.91 11.77
N ALA A 168 9.64 30.63 11.22
CA ALA A 168 9.45 31.41 9.99
C ALA A 168 9.07 30.54 8.78
N THR A 169 9.61 29.32 8.69
CA THR A 169 9.35 28.40 7.56
C THR A 169 8.15 27.47 7.74
N ALA A 170 7.66 27.30 8.98
CA ALA A 170 6.56 26.38 9.30
C ALA A 170 5.29 26.64 8.48
N LYS A 171 4.91 27.92 8.28
CA LYS A 171 3.72 28.27 7.49
C LYS A 171 3.90 27.85 6.02
N GLY A 172 5.08 28.07 5.45
CA GLY A 172 5.40 27.68 4.07
C GLY A 172 5.33 26.16 3.88
N TYR A 173 5.95 25.39 4.77
CA TYR A 173 5.89 23.93 4.69
C TYR A 173 4.49 23.36 4.92
N ARG A 174 3.67 23.99 5.77
CA ARG A 174 2.27 23.60 5.96
C ARG A 174 1.46 23.81 4.68
N VAL A 175 1.61 24.96 4.02
CA VAL A 175 0.93 25.25 2.74
C VAL A 175 1.45 24.30 1.64
N GLY A 176 2.76 24.10 1.56
CA GLY A 176 3.37 23.16 0.62
C GLY A 176 2.83 21.75 0.81
N GLN A 177 2.74 21.27 2.05
CA GLN A 177 2.18 19.95 2.37
C GLN A 177 0.71 19.83 1.94
N ILE A 178 -0.10 20.86 2.15
CA ILE A 178 -1.50 20.86 1.70
C ILE A 178 -1.57 20.74 0.19
N ALA A 179 -0.75 21.51 -0.53
CA ALA A 179 -0.69 21.46 -1.99
C ALA A 179 -0.22 20.07 -2.49
N SER A 180 0.83 19.50 -1.90
CA SER A 180 1.31 18.16 -2.26
C SER A 180 0.31 17.06 -1.91
N ALA A 181 -0.42 17.17 -0.80
CA ALA A 181 -1.52 16.26 -0.47
C ALA A 181 -2.65 16.34 -1.50
N GLY A 182 -2.92 17.54 -2.00
CA GLY A 182 -3.81 17.76 -3.13
C GLY A 182 -3.33 17.07 -4.40
N LEU A 183 -2.03 17.19 -4.73
CA LEU A 183 -1.43 16.48 -5.87
C LEU A 183 -1.51 14.96 -5.74
N VAL A 184 -1.28 14.40 -4.54
CA VAL A 184 -1.46 12.96 -4.31
C VAL A 184 -2.92 12.55 -4.50
N SER A 185 -3.89 13.36 -4.07
CA SER A 185 -5.32 13.10 -4.32
C SER A 185 -5.63 13.16 -5.82
N LEU A 186 -5.16 14.19 -6.52
CA LEU A 186 -5.34 14.27 -7.97
C LEU A 186 -4.75 13.04 -8.68
N ALA A 187 -3.52 12.65 -8.31
CA ALA A 187 -2.83 11.48 -8.83
C ALA A 187 -3.58 10.18 -8.52
N HIS A 188 -4.18 10.09 -7.33
CA HIS A 188 -5.00 8.96 -6.94
C HIS A 188 -6.25 8.86 -7.82
N GLY A 189 -7.01 9.94 -8.02
CA GLY A 189 -8.13 9.97 -8.96
C GLY A 189 -7.72 9.59 -10.39
N THR A 190 -6.61 10.14 -10.87
CA THR A 190 -6.06 9.83 -12.20
C THR A 190 -5.66 8.37 -12.33
N ASN A 191 -5.23 7.69 -11.27
CA ASN A 191 -4.79 6.30 -11.35
C ASN A 191 -5.91 5.29 -11.07
N ASP A 192 -6.65 5.49 -9.98
CA ASP A 192 -7.54 4.50 -9.38
C ASP A 192 -8.93 4.50 -9.99
N ALA A 193 -9.49 5.67 -10.30
CA ALA A 193 -10.78 5.74 -10.99
C ALA A 193 -10.70 5.03 -12.35
N GLN A 194 -9.55 5.17 -13.03
CA GLN A 194 -9.30 4.49 -14.29
C GLN A 194 -9.31 2.96 -14.19
N LYS A 195 -8.98 2.39 -13.02
CA LYS A 195 -9.02 0.93 -12.87
C LYS A 195 -10.44 0.41 -12.99
N THR A 196 -11.36 1.08 -12.31
CA THR A 196 -12.78 0.81 -12.38
C THR A 196 -13.33 1.08 -13.79
N MET A 197 -12.91 2.18 -14.42
CA MET A 197 -13.27 2.45 -15.82
C MET A 197 -12.83 1.31 -16.74
N GLY A 198 -11.62 0.78 -16.54
CA GLY A 198 -11.09 -0.35 -17.29
C GLY A 198 -11.89 -1.63 -17.11
N ILE A 199 -12.28 -1.96 -15.86
CA ILE A 199 -13.10 -3.15 -15.57
C ILE A 199 -14.53 -3.02 -16.11
N ILE A 200 -15.15 -1.85 -15.99
CA ILE A 200 -16.47 -1.60 -16.58
C ILE A 200 -16.39 -1.70 -18.10
N THR A 201 -15.36 -1.12 -18.71
CA THR A 201 -15.14 -1.19 -20.16
C THR A 201 -14.92 -2.63 -20.62
N LEU A 202 -14.11 -3.39 -19.88
CA LEU A 202 -13.94 -4.83 -20.12
C LEU A 202 -15.28 -5.57 -20.05
N ALA A 203 -16.10 -5.32 -19.03
CA ALA A 203 -17.42 -5.94 -18.92
C ALA A 203 -18.36 -5.57 -20.06
N LEU A 204 -18.33 -4.32 -20.54
CA LEU A 204 -19.11 -3.86 -21.68
C LEU A 204 -18.65 -4.51 -22.99
N VAL A 205 -17.34 -4.69 -23.18
CA VAL A 205 -16.78 -5.41 -24.34
C VAL A 205 -17.17 -6.88 -24.29
N THR A 206 -16.96 -7.54 -23.15
CA THR A 206 -17.35 -8.93 -22.92
C THR A 206 -18.85 -9.15 -23.07
N GLY A 207 -19.67 -8.18 -22.69
CA GLY A 207 -21.13 -8.21 -22.86
C GLY A 207 -21.62 -7.89 -24.27
N GLY A 208 -20.72 -7.61 -25.22
CA GLY A 208 -21.05 -7.28 -26.61
C GLY A 208 -21.58 -5.86 -26.84
N VAL A 209 -21.52 -4.98 -25.83
CA VAL A 209 -22.04 -3.59 -25.91
C VAL A 209 -21.01 -2.64 -26.51
N LEU A 210 -19.72 -2.92 -26.33
CA LEU A 210 -18.62 -2.14 -26.90
C LEU A 210 -17.72 -3.03 -27.76
N ASN A 211 -17.10 -2.44 -28.78
CA ASN A 211 -16.07 -3.12 -29.57
C ASN A 211 -14.77 -3.26 -28.76
N PRO A 212 -13.99 -4.34 -28.97
CA PRO A 212 -12.66 -4.47 -28.40
C PRO A 212 -11.79 -3.25 -28.72
N GLY A 213 -11.04 -2.77 -27.72
CA GLY A 213 -10.20 -1.57 -27.84
C GLY A 213 -10.94 -0.23 -27.80
N ALA A 214 -12.25 -0.22 -27.56
CA ALA A 214 -13.01 1.02 -27.37
C ALA A 214 -12.54 1.77 -26.10
N ASN A 215 -12.54 3.11 -26.18
CA ASN A 215 -12.29 3.93 -25.00
C ASN A 215 -13.49 3.86 -24.02
N PRO A 216 -13.25 4.04 -22.71
CA PRO A 216 -14.32 4.14 -21.73
C PRO A 216 -15.32 5.25 -22.11
N PRO A 217 -16.62 4.95 -22.21
CA PRO A 217 -17.64 5.96 -22.45
C PRO A 217 -17.68 7.01 -21.34
N MET A 218 -18.16 8.21 -21.66
CA MET A 218 -18.16 9.32 -20.72
C MET A 218 -18.96 9.03 -19.44
N TRP A 219 -20.08 8.30 -19.53
CA TRP A 219 -20.84 7.91 -18.34
C TRP A 219 -20.06 6.98 -17.41
N VAL A 220 -19.16 6.14 -17.93
CA VAL A 220 -18.26 5.28 -17.14
C VAL A 220 -17.27 6.15 -16.38
N ILE A 221 -16.70 7.15 -17.05
CA ILE A 221 -15.75 8.10 -16.43
C ILE A 221 -16.44 8.89 -15.30
N VAL A 222 -17.63 9.45 -15.55
CA VAL A 222 -18.40 10.19 -14.53
C VAL A 222 -18.77 9.27 -13.36
N SER A 223 -19.32 8.09 -13.62
CA SER A 223 -19.78 7.19 -12.56
C SER A 223 -18.64 6.67 -11.69
N ALA A 224 -17.51 6.29 -12.27
CA ALA A 224 -16.30 5.92 -11.53
C ALA A 224 -15.76 7.11 -10.72
N GLY A 225 -15.59 8.28 -11.36
CA GLY A 225 -15.12 9.49 -10.67
C GLY A 225 -15.99 9.89 -9.47
N VAL A 226 -17.31 9.77 -9.58
CA VAL A 226 -18.24 10.01 -8.48
C VAL A 226 -18.13 8.94 -7.40
N ALA A 227 -18.05 7.66 -7.78
CA ALA A 227 -17.94 6.55 -6.83
C ALA A 227 -16.68 6.65 -5.96
N ILE A 228 -15.51 6.84 -6.58
CA ILE A 228 -14.25 7.01 -5.84
C ILE A 228 -14.27 8.26 -4.96
N ALA A 229 -14.83 9.38 -5.43
CA ALA A 229 -14.91 10.61 -4.66
C ALA A 229 -15.83 10.48 -3.44
N LEU A 230 -16.99 9.83 -3.59
CA LEU A 230 -17.89 9.55 -2.48
C LEU A 230 -17.26 8.63 -1.44
N GLY A 231 -16.57 7.57 -1.90
CA GLY A 231 -15.78 6.71 -1.03
C GLY A 231 -14.74 7.51 -0.25
N THR A 232 -13.97 8.34 -0.95
CA THR A 232 -12.93 9.17 -0.32
C THR A 232 -13.49 10.15 0.71
N TYR A 233 -14.65 10.72 0.45
CA TYR A 233 -15.28 11.64 1.40
C TYR A 233 -15.67 10.96 2.72
N LEU A 234 -16.14 9.70 2.67
CA LEU A 234 -16.40 8.92 3.89
C LEU A 234 -15.12 8.57 4.65
N GLY A 235 -14.01 8.44 3.92
CA GLY A 235 -12.66 8.23 4.43
C GLY A 235 -12.36 6.79 4.81
N GLY A 236 -11.17 6.53 5.32
CA GLY A 236 -10.73 5.20 5.73
C GLY A 236 -10.16 5.23 7.13
N TRP A 237 -10.91 5.73 8.11
CA TRP A 237 -10.38 6.19 9.39
C TRP A 237 -9.48 5.18 10.12
N ARG A 238 -9.79 3.88 10.04
CA ARG A 238 -8.93 2.80 10.57
C ARG A 238 -7.53 2.80 9.93
N ILE A 239 -7.46 2.87 8.60
CA ILE A 239 -6.20 2.91 7.84
C ILE A 239 -5.52 4.25 8.01
N ILE A 240 -6.26 5.36 8.03
CA ILE A 240 -5.73 6.71 8.29
C ILE A 240 -4.99 6.73 9.64
N ARG A 241 -5.57 6.12 10.68
CA ARG A 241 -4.92 5.99 11.99
C ARG A 241 -3.61 5.20 11.89
N THR A 242 -3.63 4.03 11.24
CA THR A 242 -2.43 3.19 11.06
C THR A 242 -1.34 3.93 10.28
N MET A 243 -1.67 4.58 9.17
CA MET A 243 -0.72 5.29 8.31
C MET A 243 -0.20 6.58 8.94
N GLY A 244 -1.03 7.30 9.70
CA GLY A 244 -0.71 8.63 10.21
C GLY A 244 0.30 8.64 11.36
N LYS A 245 0.24 7.64 12.25
CA LYS A 245 1.14 7.51 13.42
C LYS A 245 1.93 6.20 13.46
N GLY A 246 1.54 5.20 12.66
CA GLY A 246 2.07 3.84 12.78
C GLY A 246 3.38 3.58 12.03
N LEU A 247 3.79 4.42 11.07
CA LEU A 247 5.04 4.24 10.31
C LEU A 247 6.19 5.12 10.80
N THR A 248 5.98 6.43 10.88
CA THR A 248 7.04 7.40 11.22
C THR A 248 6.40 8.72 11.64
N ASP A 249 7.05 9.43 12.55
CA ASP A 249 6.60 10.75 13.00
C ASP A 249 7.13 11.82 12.04
N LEU A 250 6.25 12.32 11.17
CA LEU A 250 6.59 13.30 10.15
C LEU A 250 6.33 14.72 10.62
N GLN A 251 7.24 15.63 10.27
CA GLN A 251 6.99 17.07 10.28
C GLN A 251 6.46 17.54 8.91
N PRO A 252 5.79 18.71 8.81
CA PRO A 252 5.24 19.21 7.55
C PRO A 252 6.23 19.23 6.37
N GLN A 253 7.51 19.57 6.59
CA GLN A 253 8.51 19.50 5.51
C GLN A 253 8.76 18.08 4.96
N GLN A 254 8.72 17.05 5.83
CA GLN A 254 8.85 15.66 5.40
C GLN A 254 7.58 15.17 4.74
N GLY A 255 6.42 15.60 5.25
CA GLY A 255 5.12 15.33 4.62
C GLY A 255 5.06 15.88 3.20
N PHE A 256 5.53 17.12 3.00
CA PHE A 256 5.65 17.74 1.69
C PHE A 256 6.57 16.93 0.75
N ALA A 257 7.76 16.55 1.22
CA ALA A 257 8.70 15.75 0.43
C ALA A 257 8.10 14.37 0.06
N ALA A 258 7.53 13.66 1.03
CA ALA A 258 6.90 12.36 0.81
C ALA A 258 5.75 12.43 -0.21
N GLN A 259 4.82 13.35 -0.02
CA GLN A 259 3.65 13.48 -0.89
C GLN A 259 4.03 13.93 -2.30
N THR A 260 4.99 14.86 -2.43
CA THR A 260 5.48 15.28 -3.75
C THR A 260 6.14 14.11 -4.49
N SER A 261 7.02 13.36 -3.82
CA SER A 261 7.65 12.18 -4.43
C SER A 261 6.63 11.10 -4.80
N ALA A 262 5.65 10.82 -3.94
CA ALA A 262 4.59 9.86 -4.23
C ALA A 262 3.72 10.31 -5.41
N ALA A 263 3.27 11.57 -5.43
CA ALA A 263 2.48 12.13 -6.52
C ALA A 263 3.22 12.05 -7.85
N THR A 264 4.51 12.42 -7.87
CA THR A 264 5.34 12.33 -9.09
C THR A 264 5.42 10.90 -9.61
N VAL A 265 5.68 9.91 -8.76
CA VAL A 265 5.78 8.51 -9.17
C VAL A 265 4.43 8.00 -9.69
N ILE A 266 3.33 8.30 -9.00
CA ILE A 266 1.98 7.88 -9.40
C ILE A 266 1.59 8.51 -10.74
N LEU A 267 1.78 9.83 -10.91
CA LEU A 267 1.45 10.52 -12.15
C LEU A 267 2.31 10.05 -13.32
N ALA A 268 3.64 9.95 -13.15
CA ALA A 268 4.54 9.47 -14.18
C ALA A 268 4.16 8.05 -14.64
N SER A 269 3.85 7.17 -13.69
CA SER A 269 3.35 5.82 -13.99
C SER A 269 2.02 5.83 -14.73
N SER A 270 1.08 6.66 -14.30
CA SER A 270 -0.25 6.77 -14.92
C SER A 270 -0.14 7.25 -16.37
N HIS A 271 0.79 8.19 -16.64
CA HIS A 271 1.11 8.65 -17.99
C HIS A 271 1.72 7.55 -18.88
N LEU A 272 2.46 6.62 -18.30
CA LEU A 272 3.02 5.45 -19.00
C LEU A 272 2.00 4.29 -19.12
N GLY A 273 0.77 4.48 -18.63
CA GLY A 273 -0.27 3.43 -18.59
C GLY A 273 0.01 2.31 -17.58
N PHE A 274 0.99 2.47 -16.69
CA PHE A 274 1.26 1.49 -15.64
C PHE A 274 0.26 1.66 -14.49
N SER A 275 -0.44 0.58 -14.15
CA SER A 275 -1.36 0.54 -13.01
C SER A 275 -0.59 0.30 -11.71
N LEU A 276 -0.05 1.38 -11.15
CA LEU A 276 0.64 1.32 -9.87
C LEU A 276 -0.29 1.21 -8.65
N SER A 277 0.30 0.74 -7.56
CA SER A 277 -0.29 0.84 -6.22
C SER A 277 0.04 2.19 -5.61
N THR A 278 -1.00 3.01 -5.41
CA THR A 278 -0.87 4.28 -4.69
C THR A 278 -0.47 4.04 -3.24
N THR A 279 -1.02 3.00 -2.58
CA THR A 279 -0.67 2.61 -1.21
C THR A 279 0.82 2.30 -1.06
N GLN A 280 1.38 1.47 -1.94
CA GLN A 280 2.81 1.12 -1.88
C GLN A 280 3.68 2.35 -2.16
N SER A 281 3.34 3.15 -3.17
CA SER A 281 4.09 4.35 -3.54
C SER A 281 4.10 5.39 -2.40
N CYS A 282 2.94 5.68 -1.81
CA CYS A 282 2.82 6.63 -0.71
C CYS A 282 3.49 6.12 0.57
N SER A 283 3.30 4.85 0.91
CA SER A 283 3.96 4.22 2.06
C SER A 283 5.48 4.22 1.93
N GLY A 284 5.99 3.87 0.73
CA GLY A 284 7.40 3.93 0.38
C GLY A 284 7.96 5.34 0.55
N ALA A 285 7.27 6.34 0.01
CA ALA A 285 7.66 7.75 0.17
C ALA A 285 7.66 8.21 1.64
N VAL A 286 6.67 7.81 2.43
CA VAL A 286 6.60 8.12 3.87
C VAL A 286 7.77 7.50 4.62
N MET A 287 8.09 6.22 4.39
CA MET A 287 9.27 5.56 4.98
C MET A 287 10.56 6.25 4.56
N GLY A 288 10.69 6.59 3.28
CA GLY A 288 11.84 7.30 2.73
C GLY A 288 12.05 8.68 3.36
N ALA A 289 10.99 9.46 3.51
CA ALA A 289 11.03 10.76 4.17
C ALA A 289 11.36 10.65 5.67
N GLY A 290 10.93 9.57 6.33
CA GLY A 290 11.36 9.22 7.69
C GLY A 290 12.89 9.03 7.77
N LEU A 291 13.44 8.18 6.90
CA LEU A 291 14.89 7.89 6.84
C LEU A 291 15.74 9.07 6.32
N GLY A 292 15.13 10.04 5.64
CA GLY A 292 15.81 11.21 5.09
C GLY A 292 16.26 12.24 6.14
N ARG A 293 15.69 12.21 7.35
CA ARG A 293 16.03 13.13 8.44
C ARG A 293 17.11 12.53 9.34
N LYS A 294 18.06 13.35 9.82
CA LYS A 294 18.99 12.93 10.89
C LYS A 294 18.18 12.54 12.14
N GLY A 295 18.40 11.32 12.65
CA GLY A 295 17.63 10.78 13.78
C GLY A 295 16.15 10.54 13.46
N GLY A 296 15.80 10.37 12.17
CA GLY A 296 14.46 9.93 11.78
C GLY A 296 14.26 8.45 12.14
N VAL A 297 13.05 8.12 12.60
CA VAL A 297 12.71 6.77 13.03
C VAL A 297 11.60 6.21 12.15
N VAL A 298 11.78 4.99 11.67
CA VAL A 298 10.75 4.18 11.01
C VAL A 298 10.42 3.00 11.91
N ARG A 299 9.13 2.78 12.15
CA ARG A 299 8.61 1.66 12.94
C ARG A 299 8.59 0.41 12.05
N TRP A 300 9.69 -0.34 12.05
CA TRP A 300 9.89 -1.50 11.18
C TRP A 300 8.87 -2.63 11.42
N SER A 301 8.34 -2.78 12.62
CA SER A 301 7.27 -3.74 12.90
C SER A 301 6.01 -3.48 12.05
N THR A 302 5.57 -2.21 11.96
CA THR A 302 4.46 -1.81 11.09
C THR A 302 4.84 -1.96 9.61
N ALA A 303 6.04 -1.50 9.22
CA ALA A 303 6.50 -1.64 7.83
C ALA A 303 6.51 -3.10 7.36
N THR A 304 7.03 -4.03 8.17
CA THR A 304 7.06 -5.46 7.86
C THR A 304 5.64 -6.03 7.74
N ARG A 305 4.71 -5.68 8.64
CA ARG A 305 3.30 -6.08 8.53
C ARG A 305 2.68 -5.62 7.20
N MET A 306 3.04 -4.42 6.73
CA MET A 306 2.58 -3.90 5.45
C MET A 306 3.18 -4.66 4.26
N PHE A 307 4.49 -4.92 4.25
CA PHE A 307 5.12 -5.72 3.19
C PHE A 307 4.50 -7.12 3.09
N VAL A 308 4.22 -7.77 4.23
CA VAL A 308 3.51 -9.06 4.26
C VAL A 308 2.11 -8.92 3.68
N ALA A 309 1.34 -7.90 4.08
CA ALA A 309 0.01 -7.66 3.54
C ALA A 309 0.05 -7.39 2.02
N TRP A 310 1.05 -6.66 1.53
CA TRP A 310 1.23 -6.39 0.10
C TRP A 310 1.50 -7.67 -0.69
N GLY A 311 2.39 -8.54 -0.21
CA GLY A 311 2.67 -9.83 -0.84
C GLY A 311 1.47 -10.78 -0.80
N LEU A 312 0.68 -10.75 0.27
CA LEU A 312 -0.50 -11.61 0.44
C LEU A 312 -1.72 -11.14 -0.35
N THR A 313 -1.80 -9.85 -0.68
CA THR A 313 -3.02 -9.25 -1.27
C THR A 313 -3.42 -9.89 -2.59
N LEU A 314 -2.47 -10.04 -3.52
CA LEU A 314 -2.74 -10.63 -4.83
C LEU A 314 -3.21 -12.10 -4.72
N PRO A 315 -2.48 -13.02 -4.05
CA PRO A 315 -2.92 -14.41 -3.94
C PRO A 315 -4.21 -14.57 -3.13
N ALA A 316 -4.39 -13.81 -2.04
CA ALA A 316 -5.59 -13.95 -1.22
C ALA A 316 -6.86 -13.46 -1.95
N ALA A 317 -6.80 -12.30 -2.62
CA ALA A 317 -7.91 -11.84 -3.45
C ALA A 317 -8.17 -12.79 -4.63
N GLY A 318 -7.12 -13.39 -5.20
CA GLY A 318 -7.25 -14.39 -6.25
C GLY A 318 -7.90 -15.69 -5.79
N LEU A 319 -7.60 -16.17 -4.59
CA LEU A 319 -8.29 -17.34 -4.02
C LEU A 319 -9.77 -17.08 -3.80
N VAL A 320 -10.14 -15.90 -3.29
CA VAL A 320 -11.55 -15.52 -3.12
C VAL A 320 -12.23 -15.36 -4.49
N GLY A 321 -11.56 -14.74 -5.46
CA GLY A 321 -12.07 -14.60 -6.83
C GLY A 321 -12.27 -15.95 -7.53
N ALA A 322 -11.32 -16.87 -7.38
CA ALA A 322 -11.44 -18.24 -7.89
C ALA A 322 -12.60 -19.00 -7.22
N GLY A 323 -12.75 -18.89 -5.90
CA GLY A 323 -13.89 -19.50 -5.19
C GLY A 323 -15.24 -18.91 -5.60
N ALA A 324 -15.30 -17.59 -5.82
CA ALA A 324 -16.50 -16.93 -6.34
C ALA A 324 -16.82 -17.40 -7.77
N GLU A 325 -15.81 -17.59 -8.61
CA GLU A 325 -16.00 -18.07 -9.99
C GLU A 325 -16.42 -19.54 -10.03
N PHE A 326 -15.89 -20.38 -9.14
CA PHE A 326 -16.33 -21.76 -9.00
C PHE A 326 -17.84 -21.87 -8.74
N LEU A 327 -18.40 -20.91 -7.97
CA LEU A 327 -19.83 -20.81 -7.73
C LEU A 327 -20.59 -20.28 -8.94
N THR A 328 -20.15 -19.18 -9.57
CA THR A 328 -20.85 -18.59 -10.73
C THR A 328 -20.95 -19.58 -11.91
N GLN A 329 -19.96 -20.46 -12.08
CA GLN A 329 -19.98 -21.53 -13.09
C GLN A 329 -21.15 -22.51 -12.95
N GLN A 330 -21.76 -22.62 -11.76
CA GLN A 330 -22.89 -23.49 -11.51
C GLN A 330 -24.22 -22.95 -12.07
N GLY A 331 -24.18 -21.78 -12.74
CA GLY A 331 -25.32 -21.14 -13.38
C GLY A 331 -25.98 -20.06 -12.51
N PRO A 332 -27.24 -19.71 -12.79
CA PRO A 332 -27.90 -18.54 -12.17
C PRO A 332 -27.97 -18.60 -10.63
N TRP A 333 -28.16 -19.79 -10.05
CA TRP A 333 -28.18 -19.95 -8.59
C TRP A 333 -26.80 -19.67 -7.97
N GLY A 334 -25.73 -20.03 -8.68
CA GLY A 334 -24.35 -19.78 -8.29
C GLY A 334 -24.02 -18.30 -8.28
N ILE A 335 -24.47 -17.56 -9.30
CA ILE A 335 -24.37 -16.10 -9.35
C ILE A 335 -25.11 -15.46 -8.15
N ALA A 336 -26.34 -15.91 -7.88
CA ALA A 336 -27.13 -15.41 -6.75
C ALA A 336 -26.47 -15.73 -5.40
N ALA A 337 -25.88 -16.93 -5.25
CA ALA A 337 -25.13 -17.32 -4.07
C ALA A 337 -23.89 -16.42 -3.87
N THR A 338 -23.11 -16.18 -4.93
CA THR A 338 -21.95 -15.28 -4.89
C THR A 338 -22.34 -13.85 -4.51
N ALA A 339 -23.42 -13.32 -5.09
CA ALA A 339 -23.95 -12.00 -4.72
C ALA A 339 -24.38 -11.94 -3.25
N THR A 340 -25.04 -13.00 -2.77
CA THR A 340 -25.46 -13.10 -1.37
C THR A 340 -24.26 -13.16 -0.42
N LEU A 341 -23.22 -13.92 -0.77
CA LEU A 341 -21.98 -14.01 0.00
C LEU A 341 -21.23 -12.67 0.05
N LEU A 342 -21.20 -11.93 -1.07
CA LEU A 342 -20.63 -10.58 -1.10
C LEU A 342 -21.35 -9.65 -0.13
N VAL A 343 -22.69 -9.62 -0.18
CA VAL A 343 -23.51 -8.75 0.68
C VAL A 343 -23.37 -9.18 2.15
N ALA A 344 -23.50 -10.46 2.45
CA ALA A 344 -23.40 -11.00 3.80
C ALA A 344 -22.00 -10.79 4.39
N GLY A 345 -20.94 -11.07 3.62
CA GLY A 345 -19.56 -10.83 4.03
C GLY A 345 -19.29 -9.36 4.31
N SER A 346 -19.75 -8.47 3.43
CA SER A 346 -19.66 -7.02 3.62
C SER A 346 -20.41 -6.55 4.86
N ALA A 347 -21.61 -7.08 5.12
CA ALA A 347 -22.42 -6.77 6.29
C ALA A 347 -21.76 -7.26 7.59
N VAL A 348 -21.21 -8.48 7.60
CA VAL A 348 -20.46 -9.02 8.75
C VAL A 348 -19.25 -8.14 9.05
N ILE A 349 -18.47 -7.79 8.03
CA ILE A 349 -17.31 -6.89 8.18
C ILE A 349 -17.76 -5.53 8.73
N TRP A 350 -18.85 -4.97 8.21
CA TRP A 350 -19.39 -3.71 8.70
C TRP A 350 -19.82 -3.80 10.17
N VAL A 351 -20.56 -4.84 10.58
CA VAL A 351 -20.96 -5.05 11.99
C VAL A 351 -19.74 -5.19 12.90
N LEU A 352 -18.73 -5.98 12.50
CA LEU A 352 -17.49 -6.12 13.25
C LEU A 352 -16.74 -4.78 13.36
N SER A 353 -16.80 -3.95 12.33
CA SER A 353 -16.17 -2.62 12.33
C SER A 353 -16.79 -1.67 13.36
N ARG A 354 -18.07 -1.85 13.71
CA ARG A 354 -18.79 -1.02 14.69
C ARG A 354 -18.37 -1.28 16.13
N ARG A 355 -17.79 -2.46 16.43
CA ARG A 355 -17.35 -2.82 17.80
C ARG A 355 -16.22 -1.92 18.31
N ASN A 356 -15.30 -1.54 17.42
CA ASN A 356 -14.17 -0.65 17.71
C ASN A 356 -14.22 0.55 16.76
N ALA A 357 -15.23 1.41 16.90
CA ALA A 357 -15.47 2.50 15.96
C ALA A 357 -14.30 3.51 15.93
N VAL A 358 -13.74 3.70 14.75
CA VAL A 358 -12.72 4.73 14.46
C VAL A 358 -13.35 5.73 13.51
N ASP A 359 -13.34 7.01 13.88
CA ASP A 359 -13.93 8.09 13.11
C ASP A 359 -13.06 9.37 13.18
N HIS A 360 -13.51 10.41 12.48
CA HIS A 360 -12.86 11.71 12.41
C HIS A 360 -12.59 12.41 13.76
N THR A 361 -13.29 12.03 14.84
CA THR A 361 -13.10 12.61 16.18
C THR A 361 -11.98 11.92 16.95
N ASN A 362 -11.74 10.64 16.69
CA ASN A 362 -10.78 9.83 17.45
C ASN A 362 -9.61 9.31 16.59
N VAL A 363 -9.55 9.62 15.29
CA VAL A 363 -8.51 9.12 14.37
C VAL A 363 -7.10 9.53 14.79
N THR A 364 -6.95 10.68 15.46
CA THR A 364 -5.67 11.20 15.96
C THR A 364 -5.42 10.91 17.45
N ALA A 365 -6.32 10.24 18.17
CA ALA A 365 -6.13 9.94 19.60
C ALA A 365 -4.93 9.00 19.81
N ASP A 366 -4.16 9.20 20.88
CA ASP A 366 -2.96 8.40 21.21
C ASP A 366 -3.28 7.02 21.79
N GLU A 367 -4.53 6.75 22.15
CA GLU A 367 -4.93 5.48 22.77
C GLU A 367 -5.25 4.41 21.72
N ILE A 368 -4.28 3.55 21.42
CA ILE A 368 -4.57 2.16 21.06
C ILE A 368 -5.02 1.47 22.37
N ARG A 369 -6.30 1.59 22.74
CA ARG A 369 -6.88 0.68 23.74
C ARG A 369 -6.97 -0.72 23.12
N HIS A 370 -5.88 -1.47 23.25
CA HIS A 370 -5.92 -2.93 23.32
C HIS A 370 -5.46 -3.29 24.73
N ASP A 371 -6.41 -3.65 25.59
CA ASP A 371 -6.14 -4.32 26.86
C ASP A 371 -5.52 -5.70 26.56
N GLY A 372 -4.21 -5.72 26.25
CA GLY A 372 -3.48 -6.96 25.97
C GLY A 372 -2.03 -6.80 25.51
N ASP A 373 -1.66 -5.69 24.86
CA ASP A 373 -0.37 -5.60 24.13
C ASP A 373 0.76 -4.82 24.85
N ARG A 374 0.64 -4.59 26.17
CA ARG A 374 1.70 -3.93 26.96
C ARG A 374 3.02 -4.73 27.03
N ALA A 375 3.05 -5.96 26.55
CA ALA A 375 4.25 -6.82 26.61
C ALA A 375 5.21 -6.66 25.42
N ASN A 376 4.80 -6.06 24.29
CA ASN A 376 5.60 -6.04 23.05
C ASN A 376 5.78 -4.65 22.40
N ALA A 377 5.61 -3.57 23.16
CA ALA A 377 5.97 -2.25 22.68
C ALA A 377 7.51 -2.16 22.61
N GLU A 378 8.09 -2.40 21.43
CA GLU A 378 9.51 -2.12 21.21
C GLU A 378 9.80 -0.65 21.56
N PRO A 379 10.78 -0.38 22.44
CA PRO A 379 11.24 0.97 22.64
C PRO A 379 11.79 1.52 21.32
N VAL A 380 11.40 2.74 21.01
CA VAL A 380 11.83 3.48 19.81
C VAL A 380 13.36 3.54 19.78
N GLY A 381 14.00 2.84 18.84
CA GLY A 381 15.45 2.96 18.59
C GLY A 381 16.28 1.67 18.55
N VAL A 382 15.72 0.49 18.87
CA VAL A 382 16.53 -0.74 19.06
C VAL A 382 17.40 -1.11 17.84
N VAL A 383 16.89 -0.94 16.61
CA VAL A 383 17.66 -1.30 15.40
C VAL A 383 18.76 -0.28 15.07
N THR A 384 18.56 1.00 15.35
CA THR A 384 19.58 2.04 15.13
C THR A 384 20.69 1.96 16.19
N THR A 385 20.34 1.62 17.43
CA THR A 385 21.31 1.43 18.52
C THR A 385 22.12 0.15 18.33
N ALA A 386 21.50 -0.93 17.86
CA ALA A 386 22.20 -2.18 17.55
C ALA A 386 23.23 -2.00 16.42
N ILE A 387 22.92 -1.21 15.38
CA ILE A 387 23.88 -0.87 14.32
C ILE A 387 24.97 0.08 14.81
N ALA A 388 24.64 1.04 15.69
CA ALA A 388 25.62 1.93 16.30
C ALA A 388 26.61 1.18 17.21
N ALA A 389 26.19 0.08 17.85
CA ALA A 389 27.04 -0.74 18.71
C ALA A 389 28.14 -1.52 17.95
N VAL A 390 28.02 -1.67 16.61
CA VAL A 390 29.02 -2.35 15.77
C VAL A 390 29.98 -1.35 15.11
N THR A 391 29.81 -0.04 15.36
CA THR A 391 30.70 0.99 14.83
C THR A 391 31.82 1.24 15.86
N PRO A 392 33.12 1.10 15.51
CA PRO A 392 34.19 1.43 16.43
C PRO A 392 34.08 2.91 16.86
N PRO A 393 34.36 3.26 18.12
CA PRO A 393 34.36 4.65 18.55
C PRO A 393 35.36 5.47 17.72
N PRO A 394 35.06 6.75 17.42
CA PRO A 394 36.00 7.59 16.69
C PRO A 394 37.30 7.71 17.49
N ALA A 395 38.44 7.61 16.80
CA ALA A 395 39.74 7.78 17.41
C ALA A 395 39.79 9.13 18.15
N GLY A 396 40.09 9.09 19.45
CA GLY A 396 40.25 10.28 20.27
C GLY A 396 41.37 11.19 19.73
N PRO A 397 41.41 12.46 20.15
CA PRO A 397 42.45 13.38 19.70
C PRO A 397 43.83 12.84 20.09
N VAL A 398 44.75 12.85 19.12
CA VAL A 398 46.15 12.47 19.34
C VAL A 398 46.79 13.51 20.25
N THR A 399 46.94 13.18 21.53
CA THR A 399 47.86 13.88 22.43
C THR A 399 49.29 13.54 22.01
N THR A 400 50.03 14.54 21.54
CA THR A 400 51.49 14.46 21.41
C THR A 400 52.08 14.26 22.80
N LEU A 401 52.66 13.09 23.04
CA LEU A 401 53.39 12.78 24.27
C LEU A 401 54.75 13.50 24.23
N ASP A 402 54.97 14.40 25.18
CA ASP A 402 56.30 14.92 25.50
C ASP A 402 57.15 13.77 26.07
N ALA A 403 58.36 13.63 25.53
CA ALA A 403 59.30 12.59 25.90
C ALA A 403 59.99 12.93 27.23
N SER A 404 59.49 12.41 28.35
CA SER A 404 60.28 12.23 29.57
C SER A 404 59.54 11.37 30.61
N SER A 405 59.82 10.07 30.64
CA SER A 405 59.91 9.26 31.88
C SER A 405 60.18 7.80 31.54
N ASP A 406 61.33 7.30 31.98
CA ASP A 406 61.69 5.89 32.01
C ASP A 406 60.74 5.13 32.96
N ASP A 407 59.93 4.22 32.43
CA ASP A 407 59.35 3.12 33.20
C ASP A 407 59.00 1.94 32.26
N PRO A 408 59.36 0.68 32.58
CA PRO A 408 59.15 -0.45 31.68
C PRO A 408 57.67 -0.91 31.70
N VAL A 409 57.02 -0.86 30.54
CA VAL A 409 55.64 -1.32 30.32
C VAL A 409 55.58 -2.86 30.38
N LYS A 410 54.83 -3.40 31.34
CA LYS A 410 54.45 -4.83 31.40
C LYS A 410 53.35 -5.13 30.37
N ALA A 411 53.66 -5.90 29.33
CA ALA A 411 52.69 -6.39 28.36
C ALA A 411 51.85 -7.54 28.94
N THR A 412 50.51 -7.40 28.92
CA THR A 412 49.56 -8.48 29.24
C THR A 412 48.76 -8.82 27.98
N ILE A 413 49.29 -9.74 27.16
CA ILE A 413 48.52 -10.38 26.07
C ILE A 413 48.77 -11.89 26.15
N ALA A 414 47.72 -12.66 26.37
CA ALA A 414 47.76 -14.12 26.29
C ALA A 414 47.73 -14.56 24.81
N GLY A 415 48.61 -15.49 24.43
CA GLY A 415 48.71 -16.02 23.07
C GLY A 415 47.60 -17.02 22.70
N PRO A 416 47.42 -17.33 21.40
CA PRO A 416 46.29 -18.11 20.91
C PRO A 416 46.45 -19.63 21.16
N THR A 417 45.34 -20.26 21.54
CA THR A 417 45.20 -21.70 21.79
C THR A 417 45.26 -22.48 20.47
N THR A 418 46.13 -23.49 20.41
CA THR A 418 46.30 -24.41 19.29
C THR A 418 45.17 -25.45 19.21
N ALA A 419 44.81 -25.80 17.97
CA ALA A 419 43.79 -26.80 17.65
C ALA A 419 44.32 -28.24 17.77
N THR A 420 43.47 -29.09 18.36
CA THR A 420 43.17 -30.51 18.12
C THR A 420 44.26 -31.47 17.59
N THR A 421 44.64 -32.44 18.43
CA THR A 421 44.94 -33.84 18.09
C THR A 421 44.38 -34.68 19.26
N GLY A 422 43.58 -35.72 19.07
CA GLY A 422 43.93 -37.02 18.50
C GLY A 422 43.64 -38.08 19.57
N ALA A 423 42.87 -39.11 19.21
CA ALA A 423 42.25 -40.09 20.10
C ALA A 423 43.22 -40.96 20.92
N MET A 424 42.75 -41.46 22.08
CA MET A 424 42.97 -42.83 22.55
C MET A 424 42.06 -43.13 23.75
N ALA A 425 41.07 -44.01 23.53
CA ALA A 425 40.37 -44.72 24.59
C ALA A 425 40.91 -46.16 24.59
N ASP A 426 41.19 -46.70 25.77
CA ASP A 426 41.65 -48.09 25.97
C ASP A 426 40.91 -48.70 27.18
N PRO A 427 40.80 -50.03 27.33
CA PRO A 427 39.53 -50.70 27.48
C PRO A 427 39.48 -51.54 28.77
N ALA A 428 38.33 -52.20 29.00
CA ALA A 428 38.10 -53.48 29.70
C ALA A 428 36.86 -53.37 30.61
N ARG A 429 35.91 -54.31 30.72
CA ARG A 429 35.53 -55.59 30.09
C ARG A 429 34.23 -56.05 30.85
N PRO A 430 33.79 -57.32 30.77
CA PRO A 430 32.56 -57.89 30.17
C PRO A 430 31.34 -57.97 31.16
N ALA A 431 30.13 -58.51 30.88
CA ALA A 431 29.68 -59.65 30.08
C ALA A 431 28.14 -59.68 29.90
N THR A 432 27.66 -60.38 28.85
CA THR A 432 26.40 -61.18 28.64
C THR A 432 26.09 -61.14 27.14
N VAL A 433 25.88 -62.20 26.34
CA VAL A 433 25.73 -63.67 26.44
C VAL A 433 26.47 -64.28 25.25
#